data_AF-A0A9E4F718-F1
#
_entry.id   AF-A0A9E4F718-F1
#
_cell.length_a   1.000
_cell.length_b   1.000
_cell.length_c   1.000
_cell.angle_alpha   90.00
_cell.angle_beta   90.00
_cell.angle_gamma   90.00
#
_symmetry.space_group_name_H-M   'P 1'
#
loop_
_entity.id
_entity.type
_entity.pdbx_description
1 polymer ?
#
loop_
_entity_poly.entity_id
_entity_poly.type
_entity_poly.pdbx_seq_one_letter_code
_entity_poly.pdbx_strand_id
1 'polypeptide(L)'
;LLVWLESNLAGPGKFVYQATSEIESITSIIGAGFAGKKAMTGTAGPGFSLMSEGLGLAWMAEIPLVVADIQRGGPSTGLPTKTEQSDLMTAMYPGHGDVQLPIIAPGTVEECFYAAIHALNWAES
;
A
#
# COMPACT_ATOMS: atom_id res chain seq x y z
N LEU A 1 -0.41 6.54 -10.21
CA LEU A 1 -0.06 5.12 -10.02
C LEU A 1 -1.18 4.19 -10.50
N LEU A 2 -2.35 4.17 -9.84
CA LEU A 2 -3.42 3.19 -10.15
C LEU A 2 -3.89 3.21 -11.60
N VAL A 3 -4.13 4.39 -12.18
CA VAL A 3 -4.51 4.55 -13.61
C VAL A 3 -3.45 3.97 -14.56
N TRP A 4 -2.17 4.09 -14.19
CA TRP A 4 -1.08 3.50 -14.96
C TRP A 4 -1.11 1.97 -14.87
N LEU A 5 -1.38 1.41 -13.68
CA LEU A 5 -1.54 -0.04 -13.52
C LEU A 5 -2.73 -0.57 -14.32
N GLU A 6 -3.87 0.11 -14.29
CA GLU A 6 -5.05 -0.28 -15.08
C GLU A 6 -4.72 -0.37 -16.58
N SER A 7 -3.95 0.59 -17.10
CA SER A 7 -3.59 0.64 -18.51
C SER A 7 -2.47 -0.35 -18.92
N ASN A 8 -1.60 -0.75 -17.98
CA ASN A 8 -0.36 -1.47 -18.32
C ASN A 8 -0.21 -2.85 -17.66
N LEU A 9 -0.95 -3.15 -16.59
CA LEU A 9 -0.87 -4.41 -15.86
C LEU A 9 -1.95 -5.41 -16.31
N ALA A 10 -3.12 -4.95 -16.76
CA ALA A 10 -4.22 -5.82 -17.15
C ALA A 10 -3.82 -6.78 -18.29
N GLY A 11 -4.09 -8.08 -18.11
CA GLY A 11 -3.74 -9.11 -19.09
C GLY A 11 -3.81 -10.54 -18.53
N PRO A 12 -3.45 -11.56 -19.33
CA PRO A 12 -3.49 -12.95 -18.88
C PRO A 12 -2.69 -13.17 -17.60
N GLY A 13 -3.33 -13.73 -16.57
CA GLY A 13 -2.70 -14.00 -15.26
C GLY A 13 -2.44 -12.76 -14.40
N LYS A 14 -2.92 -11.59 -14.81
CA LYS A 14 -2.80 -10.32 -14.10
C LYS A 14 -4.17 -9.70 -13.91
N PHE A 15 -4.37 -9.00 -12.80
CA PHE A 15 -5.67 -8.45 -12.45
C PHE A 15 -5.50 -7.04 -11.91
N VAL A 16 -6.39 -6.14 -12.33
CA VAL A 16 -6.51 -4.78 -11.80
C VAL A 16 -7.97 -4.52 -11.54
N TYR A 17 -8.25 -3.93 -10.38
CA TYR A 17 -9.60 -3.64 -9.93
C TYR A 17 -9.62 -2.30 -9.20
N GLN A 18 -10.58 -1.44 -9.56
CA GLN A 18 -10.81 -0.19 -8.85
C GLN A 18 -11.81 -0.44 -7.73
N ALA A 19 -11.28 -0.62 -6.52
CA ALA A 19 -12.10 -0.77 -5.32
C ALA A 19 -12.87 0.53 -5.02
N THR A 20 -14.07 0.40 -4.45
CA THR A 20 -14.95 1.51 -4.08
C THR A 20 -14.45 2.28 -2.86
N SER A 21 -13.63 1.63 -2.03
CA SER A 21 -13.02 2.21 -0.84
C SER A 21 -11.67 1.56 -0.55
N GLU A 22 -10.84 2.22 0.25
CA GLU A 22 -9.59 1.66 0.73
C GLU A 22 -9.77 0.43 1.62
N ILE A 23 -10.90 0.30 2.31
CA ILE A 23 -11.25 -0.91 3.09
C ILE A 23 -11.45 -2.10 2.16
N GLU A 24 -12.19 -1.91 1.07
CA GLU A 24 -12.35 -2.95 0.04
C GLU A 24 -11.02 -3.25 -0.65
N SER A 25 -10.20 -2.23 -0.90
CA SER A 25 -8.89 -2.39 -1.54
C SER A 25 -7.96 -3.28 -0.70
N ILE A 26 -7.80 -2.97 0.60
CA ILE A 26 -6.90 -3.74 1.48
C ILE A 26 -7.39 -5.18 1.64
N THR A 27 -8.70 -5.40 1.85
CA THR A 27 -9.26 -6.74 1.99
C THR A 27 -9.15 -7.56 0.70
N SER A 28 -9.27 -6.93 -0.47
CA SER A 28 -9.06 -7.58 -1.76
C SER A 28 -7.62 -8.04 -1.97
N ILE A 29 -6.63 -7.19 -1.66
CA ILE A 29 -5.22 -7.56 -1.83
C ILE A 29 -4.74 -8.55 -0.77
N ILE A 30 -5.33 -8.56 0.43
CA ILE A 30 -5.13 -9.63 1.42
C ILE A 30 -5.61 -10.97 0.84
N GLY A 31 -6.80 -11.01 0.26
CA GLY A 31 -7.31 -12.22 -0.40
C GLY A 31 -6.42 -12.69 -1.54
N ALA A 32 -5.87 -11.77 -2.33
CA ALA A 32 -4.92 -12.09 -3.39
C ALA A 32 -3.58 -12.64 -2.85
N GLY A 33 -3.03 -12.03 -1.81
CA GLY A 33 -1.83 -12.51 -1.12
C GLY A 33 -2.02 -13.92 -0.54
N PHE A 34 -3.15 -14.16 0.14
CA PHE A 34 -3.54 -15.47 0.65
C PHE A 34 -3.64 -16.54 -0.46
N ALA A 35 -4.08 -16.14 -1.66
CA ALA A 35 -4.14 -17.01 -2.83
C ALA A 35 -2.78 -17.22 -3.55
N GLY A 36 -1.67 -16.75 -2.96
CA GLY A 36 -0.32 -16.89 -3.50
C GLY A 36 -0.05 -15.97 -4.68
N LYS A 37 -0.70 -14.80 -4.74
CA LYS A 37 -0.44 -13.77 -5.75
C LYS A 37 0.28 -12.59 -5.13
N LYS A 38 1.33 -12.11 -5.82
CA LYS A 38 1.94 -10.81 -5.54
C LYS A 38 0.90 -9.72 -5.70
N ALA A 39 0.52 -9.09 -4.60
CA ALA A 39 -0.57 -8.12 -4.55
C ALA A 39 -0.09 -6.77 -4.02
N MET A 40 -0.59 -5.68 -4.62
CA MET A 40 -0.30 -4.34 -4.15
C MET A 40 -1.48 -3.38 -4.36
N THR A 41 -1.50 -2.30 -3.58
CA THR A 41 -2.39 -1.15 -3.80
C THR A 41 -1.62 0.17 -3.67
N GLY A 42 -2.26 1.28 -4.02
CA GLY A 42 -1.74 2.63 -3.85
C GLY A 42 -2.79 3.53 -3.22
N THR A 43 -2.39 4.36 -2.25
CA THR A 43 -3.27 5.27 -1.52
C THR A 43 -2.50 6.52 -1.06
N ALA A 44 -3.08 7.32 -0.16
CA ALA A 44 -2.45 8.42 0.56
C ALA A 44 -2.94 8.43 2.03
N GLY A 45 -2.37 9.25 2.91
CA GLY A 45 -2.69 9.34 4.34
C GLY A 45 -4.14 9.06 4.80
N PRO A 46 -5.19 9.69 4.24
CA PRO A 46 -6.58 9.39 4.63
C PRO A 46 -7.00 7.95 4.33
N GLY A 47 -6.63 7.45 3.15
CA GLY A 47 -6.92 6.09 2.75
C GLY A 47 -6.03 5.07 3.47
N PHE A 48 -4.77 5.40 3.73
CA PHE A 48 -3.87 4.59 4.56
C PHE A 48 -4.45 4.37 5.96
N SER A 49 -4.99 5.42 6.58
CA SER A 49 -5.72 5.34 7.86
C SER A 49 -6.93 4.39 7.81
N LEU A 50 -7.63 4.29 6.68
CA LEU A 50 -8.74 3.35 6.51
C LEU A 50 -8.26 1.90 6.34
N MET A 51 -7.03 1.70 5.86
CA MET A 51 -6.43 0.36 5.68
C MET A 51 -5.84 -0.23 6.97
N SER A 52 -5.71 0.56 8.03
CA SER A 52 -5.08 0.19 9.31
C SER A 52 -5.50 -1.18 9.87
N GLU A 53 -6.79 -1.49 9.88
CA GLU A 53 -7.29 -2.79 10.36
C GLU A 53 -6.85 -3.95 9.46
N GLY A 54 -6.92 -3.75 8.14
CA GLY A 54 -6.46 -4.75 7.17
C GLY A 54 -4.96 -4.99 7.23
N LEU A 55 -4.15 -3.94 7.46
CA LEU A 55 -2.72 -4.06 7.68
C LEU A 55 -2.41 -4.89 8.94
N GLY A 56 -3.16 -4.68 10.02
CA GLY A 56 -3.05 -5.51 11.23
C GLY A 56 -3.40 -6.97 10.97
N LEU A 57 -4.44 -7.24 10.19
CA LEU A 57 -4.80 -8.60 9.77
C LEU A 57 -3.70 -9.26 8.92
N ALA A 58 -3.16 -8.55 7.93
CA ALA A 58 -2.10 -9.05 7.08
C ALA A 58 -0.83 -9.38 7.88
N TRP A 59 -0.47 -8.53 8.84
CA TRP A 59 0.62 -8.75 9.79
C TRP A 59 0.40 -10.02 10.62
N MET A 60 -0.76 -10.13 11.28
CA MET A 60 -1.08 -11.27 12.15
C MET A 60 -1.13 -12.60 11.38
N ALA A 61 -1.61 -12.56 10.13
CA ALA A 61 -1.77 -13.76 9.30
C ALA A 61 -0.56 -14.07 8.40
N GLU A 62 0.52 -13.29 8.50
CA GLU A 62 1.72 -13.41 7.65
C GLU A 62 1.39 -13.41 6.14
N ILE A 63 0.46 -12.55 5.72
CA ILE A 63 0.00 -12.47 4.33
C ILE A 63 0.83 -11.43 3.56
N PRO A 64 1.52 -11.82 2.47
CA PRO A 64 2.36 -10.91 1.70
C PRO A 64 1.53 -9.91 0.88
N LEU A 65 1.78 -8.61 1.07
CA LEU A 65 1.22 -7.53 0.26
C LEU A 65 2.06 -6.25 0.35
N VAL A 66 1.85 -5.33 -0.59
CA VAL A 66 2.50 -4.00 -0.59
C VAL A 66 1.47 -2.88 -0.67
N VAL A 67 1.61 -1.87 0.19
CA VAL A 67 0.84 -0.62 0.11
C VAL A 67 1.78 0.52 -0.23
N ALA A 68 1.54 1.17 -1.37
CA ALA A 68 2.24 2.40 -1.74
C ALA A 68 1.48 3.62 -1.20
N ASP A 69 2.00 4.23 -0.14
CA ASP A 69 1.49 5.48 0.42
C ASP A 69 2.12 6.70 -0.26
N ILE A 70 1.34 7.36 -1.12
CA ILE A 70 1.77 8.54 -1.87
C ILE A 70 1.45 9.78 -1.05
N GLN A 71 2.36 10.12 -0.13
CA GLN A 71 2.15 11.14 0.90
C GLN A 71 1.83 12.52 0.32
N ARG A 72 0.86 13.17 0.96
CA ARG A 72 0.36 14.51 0.62
C ARG A 72 0.08 15.28 1.90
N GLY A 73 -0.14 16.58 1.78
CA GLY A 73 -0.37 17.45 2.94
C GLY A 73 -1.54 16.99 3.80
N GLY A 74 -1.29 16.82 5.10
CA GLY A 74 -2.28 16.46 6.11
C GLY A 74 -2.65 17.64 7.03
N PRO A 75 -3.33 17.40 8.17
CA PRO A 75 -4.06 16.17 8.54
C PRO A 75 -5.45 16.11 7.88
N SER A 76 -6.13 14.96 7.99
CA SER A 76 -7.46 14.73 7.39
C SER A 76 -7.44 14.98 5.87
N THR A 77 -8.39 15.71 5.30
CA THR A 77 -8.37 16.11 3.89
C THR A 77 -7.08 16.84 3.51
N GLY A 78 -6.55 17.64 4.45
CA GLY A 78 -5.30 18.36 4.34
C GLY A 78 -5.20 19.22 3.08
N LEU A 79 -4.07 19.10 2.38
CA LEU A 79 -3.76 19.81 1.12
C LEU A 79 -3.52 18.77 0.02
N PRO A 80 -4.57 18.31 -0.69
CA PRO A 80 -4.50 17.19 -1.62
C PRO A 80 -3.44 17.31 -2.74
N THR A 81 -3.06 18.53 -3.10
CA THR A 81 -2.13 18.85 -4.20
C THR A 81 -0.76 19.30 -3.71
N LYS A 82 -0.53 19.35 -2.39
CA LYS A 82 0.76 19.67 -1.80
C LYS A 82 1.40 18.42 -1.26
N THR A 83 2.70 18.31 -1.45
CA THR A 83 3.51 17.23 -0.92
C THR A 83 3.87 17.52 0.53
N GLU A 84 3.82 16.49 1.37
CA GLU A 84 4.31 16.51 2.75
C GLU A 84 4.88 15.12 3.06
N GLN A 85 5.73 15.01 4.07
CA GLN A 85 6.32 13.75 4.54
C GLN A 85 5.88 13.43 5.97
N SER A 86 4.58 13.63 6.26
CA SER A 86 4.01 13.58 7.61
C SER A 86 3.56 12.18 8.04
N ASP A 87 3.51 11.21 7.13
CA ASP A 87 2.80 9.94 7.38
C ASP A 87 3.74 8.85 7.91
N LEU A 88 5.04 9.15 8.13
CA LEU A 88 6.04 8.21 8.63
C LEU A 88 5.61 7.53 9.93
N MET A 89 5.11 8.30 10.91
CA MET A 89 4.69 7.74 12.20
C MET A 89 3.48 6.82 12.04
N THR A 90 2.53 7.17 11.18
CA THR A 90 1.36 6.33 10.87
C THR A 90 1.79 5.06 10.15
N ALA A 91 2.78 5.13 9.24
CA ALA A 91 3.32 3.96 8.57
C ALA A 91 4.05 3.01 9.54
N MET A 92 4.81 3.56 10.49
CA MET A 92 5.53 2.78 11.52
C MET A 92 4.59 2.12 12.54
N TYR A 93 3.46 2.77 12.84
CA TYR A 93 2.49 2.32 13.85
C TYR A 93 1.07 2.36 13.28
N PRO A 94 0.75 1.52 12.26
CA PRO A 94 -0.45 1.68 11.45
C PRO A 94 -1.72 1.15 12.10
N GLY A 95 -1.62 0.33 13.15
CA GLY A 95 -2.75 -0.36 13.74
C GLY A 95 -2.65 -0.49 15.26
N HIS A 96 -3.65 -1.12 15.85
CA HIS A 96 -3.66 -1.44 17.27
C HIS A 96 -2.75 -2.64 17.56
N GLY A 97 -2.19 -2.68 18.78
CA GLY A 97 -1.27 -3.74 19.20
C GLY A 97 0.13 -3.57 18.61
N ASP A 98 0.92 -4.65 18.65
CA ASP A 98 2.33 -4.65 18.26
C ASP A 98 2.49 -5.01 16.77
N VAL A 99 2.12 -4.07 15.90
CA VAL A 99 2.29 -4.17 14.43
C VAL A 99 3.52 -3.38 14.01
N GLN A 100 4.45 -4.02 13.30
CA GLN A 100 5.67 -3.39 12.78
C GLN A 100 5.88 -3.74 11.31
N LEU A 101 5.62 -2.80 10.41
CA LEU A 101 5.75 -3.04 8.98
C LEU A 101 7.15 -2.64 8.47
N PRO A 102 7.75 -3.41 7.55
CA PRO A 102 8.90 -2.95 6.77
C PRO A 102 8.50 -1.73 5.91
N ILE A 103 9.31 -0.67 5.93
CA ILE A 103 9.04 0.58 5.23
C ILE A 103 10.23 0.94 4.34
N ILE A 104 9.96 1.32 3.09
CA ILE A 104 10.93 1.88 2.15
C ILE A 104 10.46 3.28 1.77
N ALA A 105 11.32 4.28 1.94
CA ALA A 105 11.04 5.67 1.59
C ALA A 105 11.95 6.13 0.43
N PRO A 106 11.53 5.94 -0.85
CA PRO A 106 12.31 6.40 -1.99
C PRO A 106 12.26 7.93 -2.13
N GLY A 107 13.40 8.55 -2.46
CA GLY A 107 13.56 9.99 -2.66
C GLY A 107 13.63 10.42 -4.13
N THR A 108 13.81 9.49 -5.06
CA THR A 108 13.89 9.78 -6.50
C THR A 108 12.98 8.87 -7.35
N VAL A 109 12.73 9.25 -8.61
CA VAL A 109 11.93 8.43 -9.54
C VAL A 109 12.58 7.07 -9.79
N GLU A 110 13.91 7.03 -9.91
CA GLU A 110 14.66 5.78 -10.07
C GLU A 110 14.55 4.91 -8.82
N GLU A 111 14.69 5.50 -7.63
CA GLU A 111 14.50 4.80 -6.37
C GLU A 111 13.08 4.23 -6.24
N CYS A 112 12.04 4.93 -6.70
CA CYS A 112 10.67 4.41 -6.70
C CYS A 112 10.55 3.10 -7.50
N PHE A 113 11.23 2.99 -8.65
CA PHE A 113 11.21 1.78 -9.47
C PHE A 113 11.83 0.59 -8.73
N TYR A 114 13.04 0.77 -8.18
CA TYR A 114 13.71 -0.29 -7.44
C TYR A 114 13.04 -0.59 -6.10
N ALA A 115 12.51 0.42 -5.41
CA ALA A 115 11.77 0.26 -4.16
C ALA A 115 10.53 -0.62 -4.35
N ALA A 116 9.78 -0.47 -5.45
CA ALA A 116 8.64 -1.32 -5.73
C ALA A 116 9.03 -2.80 -5.90
N ILE A 117 10.15 -3.06 -6.58
CA ILE A 117 10.70 -4.42 -6.74
C ILE A 117 11.16 -4.99 -5.39
N HIS A 118 11.90 -4.20 -4.62
CA HIS A 118 12.38 -4.60 -3.30
C HIS A 118 11.22 -4.86 -2.33
N ALA A 119 10.22 -3.99 -2.28
CA ALA A 119 9.05 -4.15 -1.42
C ALA A 119 8.30 -5.46 -1.72
N LEU A 120 8.08 -5.78 -3.00
CA LEU A 120 7.43 -7.04 -3.39
C LEU A 120 8.29 -8.27 -3.07
N ASN A 121 9.62 -8.15 -3.13
CA ASN A 121 10.51 -9.26 -2.77
C ASN A 121 10.59 -9.44 -1.25
N TRP A 122 10.60 -8.35 -0.48
CA TRP A 122 10.60 -8.39 0.99
C TRP A 122 9.27 -8.89 1.56
N ALA A 123 8.16 -8.57 0.91
CA ALA A 123 6.85 -9.07 1.34
C ALA A 123 6.75 -10.60 1.22
N GLU A 124 7.42 -11.19 0.23
CA GLU A 124 7.35 -12.63 -0.09
C GLU A 124 8.43 -13.48 0.58
N SER A 125 9.42 -12.86 1.24
CA SER A 125 10.58 -13.53 1.85
C SER A 125 10.34 -13.90 3.30
#